data_AF-A0A1X2ILW0-F1
#
_entry.id   AF-A0A1X2ILW0-F1
#
_cell.length_a   1.000
_cell.length_b   1.000
_cell.length_c   1.000
_cell.angle_alpha   90.00
_cell.angle_beta   90.00
_cell.angle_gamma   90.00
#
_symmetry.space_group_name_H-M   'P 1'
#
loop_
_entity.id
_entity.type
_entity.pdbx_description
1 polymer ?
#
loop_
_entity_poly.entity_id
_entity_poly.type
_entity_poly.pdbx_seq_one_letter_code
_entity_poly.pdbx_strand_id
1 'polypeptide(L)'
;MFRNQYDNDVTTWSPQGRIHQVEYAVEAVKQGSAAIGLRSNEHVVLLALKRSSGELASYQKKLIKIDDHMGIGIAGLTSDARVLSNFMRTEAMKSKMLYDRPLPVQRIVHAIGDKAQINTQQYGRRPYGVGLLVSGYDETGPHLFECSPSGTIFEYHAMSIGARSQSAKTYLENNFDSFSNASLEELVRHGLQALRDTLQQDKELNIQNTSLGIVGKGTPFEIIEGDALQKYLDLLGDDVGRVRRGGDDASTSVDQASTTGQDDTVAMDTDN
;
A
#
# COMPACT_ATOMS: atom_id res chain seq x y z
N MET A 1 -17.47 -14.56 -25.29
CA MET A 1 -16.59 -14.29 -24.14
C MET A 1 -15.19 -14.76 -24.53
N PHE A 2 -14.20 -13.88 -24.57
CA PHE A 2 -12.82 -14.28 -24.90
C PHE A 2 -12.22 -15.01 -23.71
N ARG A 3 -12.06 -16.33 -23.81
CA ARG A 3 -11.38 -17.13 -22.79
C ARG A 3 -9.88 -17.07 -23.06
N ASN A 4 -9.13 -16.58 -22.10
CA ASN A 4 -7.67 -16.62 -22.17
C ASN A 4 -7.21 -18.08 -22.00
N GLN A 5 -6.24 -18.52 -22.79
CA GLN A 5 -5.71 -19.89 -22.73
C GLN A 5 -4.47 -20.00 -21.82
N TYR A 6 -3.86 -18.86 -21.47
CA TYR A 6 -2.58 -18.75 -20.78
C TYR A 6 -2.72 -18.27 -19.33
N ASP A 7 -3.90 -18.39 -18.73
CA ASP A 7 -4.18 -17.93 -17.37
C ASP A 7 -4.52 -19.06 -16.40
N ASN A 8 -4.35 -20.32 -16.79
CA ASN A 8 -4.74 -21.46 -15.96
C ASN A 8 -3.74 -21.78 -14.83
N ASP A 9 -2.44 -21.52 -15.01
CA ASP A 9 -1.39 -21.86 -14.03
C ASP A 9 -0.28 -20.79 -13.99
N VAL A 10 0.51 -20.78 -12.91
CA VAL A 10 1.67 -19.91 -12.70
C VAL A 10 2.86 -20.28 -13.59
N THR A 11 2.92 -21.51 -14.10
CA THR A 11 4.03 -21.98 -14.95
C THR A 11 3.85 -21.70 -16.43
N THR A 12 2.75 -21.06 -16.83
CA THR A 12 2.43 -20.78 -18.23
C THR A 12 2.69 -19.31 -18.56
N TRP A 13 3.63 -19.08 -19.47
CA TRP A 13 3.85 -17.75 -20.04
C TRP A 13 2.87 -17.47 -21.16
N SER A 14 2.36 -16.23 -21.20
CA SER A 14 1.60 -15.74 -22.34
C SER A 14 2.55 -15.41 -23.52
N PRO A 15 2.02 -15.32 -24.76
CA PRO A 15 2.80 -14.86 -25.91
C PRO A 15 3.39 -13.45 -25.74
N GLN A 16 2.84 -12.65 -24.82
CA GLN A 16 3.35 -11.31 -24.48
C GLN A 16 4.41 -11.33 -23.37
N GLY A 17 4.86 -12.51 -22.91
CA GLY A 17 5.85 -12.63 -21.84
C GLY A 17 5.31 -12.26 -20.46
N ARG A 18 4.03 -12.56 -20.19
CA ARG A 18 3.38 -12.26 -18.90
C ARG A 18 2.96 -13.55 -18.20
N ILE A 19 2.93 -13.53 -16.87
CA ILE A 19 2.35 -14.60 -16.04
C ILE A 19 1.06 -14.06 -15.42
N HIS A 20 -0.08 -14.38 -16.03
CA HIS A 20 -1.37 -13.79 -15.63
C HIS A 20 -1.78 -14.12 -14.19
N GLN A 21 -1.48 -15.34 -13.70
CA GLN A 21 -1.79 -15.72 -12.31
C GLN A 21 -1.08 -14.84 -11.27
N VAL A 22 0.14 -14.37 -11.56
CA VAL A 22 0.87 -13.44 -10.68
C VAL A 22 0.21 -12.06 -10.72
N GLU A 23 -0.17 -11.58 -11.90
CA GLU A 23 -0.85 -10.29 -12.05
C GLU A 23 -2.21 -10.29 -11.35
N TYR A 24 -2.97 -11.37 -11.43
CA TYR A 24 -4.23 -11.53 -10.71
C TYR A 24 -4.03 -11.52 -9.19
N ALA A 25 -2.94 -12.11 -8.68
CA ALA A 25 -2.59 -12.03 -7.27
C ALA A 25 -2.23 -10.60 -6.84
N VAL A 26 -1.54 -9.83 -7.69
CA VAL A 26 -1.28 -8.40 -7.45
C VAL A 26 -2.59 -7.60 -7.43
N GLU A 27 -3.54 -7.89 -8.31
CA GLU A 27 -4.87 -7.26 -8.28
C GLU A 27 -5.66 -7.63 -7.01
N ALA A 28 -5.49 -8.83 -6.46
CA ALA A 28 -6.12 -9.24 -5.20
C ALA A 28 -5.68 -8.34 -4.02
N VAL A 29 -4.45 -7.81 -4.04
CA VAL A 29 -3.97 -6.86 -3.02
C VAL A 29 -4.83 -5.59 -3.03
N LYS A 30 -5.18 -5.08 -4.22
CA LYS A 30 -6.00 -3.87 -4.38
C LYS A 30 -7.43 -4.03 -3.86
N GLN A 31 -7.92 -5.27 -3.71
CA GLN A 31 -9.23 -5.54 -3.11
C GLN A 31 -9.22 -5.44 -1.57
N GLY A 32 -8.05 -5.62 -0.94
CA GLY A 32 -7.85 -5.35 0.48
C GLY A 32 -8.10 -3.88 0.81
N SER A 33 -8.49 -3.56 2.04
CA SER A 33 -8.55 -2.15 2.45
C SER A 33 -7.16 -1.50 2.46
N ALA A 34 -7.10 -0.18 2.52
CA ALA A 34 -5.83 0.54 2.53
C ALA A 34 -4.96 0.20 3.75
N ALA A 35 -3.65 0.16 3.53
CA ALA A 35 -2.61 0.18 4.55
C ALA A 35 -1.49 1.09 4.06
N ILE A 36 -0.98 1.93 4.95
CA ILE A 36 0.00 2.97 4.68
C ILE A 36 1.17 2.78 5.63
N GLY A 37 2.37 2.96 5.12
CA GLY A 37 3.59 3.02 5.90
C GLY A 37 4.37 4.27 5.55
N LEU A 38 5.02 4.87 6.54
CA LEU A 38 5.95 5.97 6.35
C LEU A 38 7.01 5.96 7.44
N ARG A 39 8.24 6.38 7.10
CA ARG A 39 9.38 6.42 8.02
C ARG A 39 10.00 7.80 8.11
N SER A 40 10.42 8.17 9.31
CA SER A 40 11.41 9.22 9.56
C SER A 40 12.79 8.60 9.74
N ASN A 41 13.76 9.39 10.19
CA ASN A 41 15.09 8.89 10.58
C ASN A 41 15.09 8.13 11.92
N GLU A 42 14.02 8.22 12.71
CA GLU A 42 13.94 7.61 14.04
C GLU A 42 12.80 6.61 14.20
N HIS A 43 11.72 6.76 13.43
CA HIS A 43 10.49 6.00 13.62
C HIS A 43 9.91 5.51 12.29
N VAL A 44 9.16 4.41 12.35
CA VAL A 44 8.30 3.90 11.27
C VAL A 44 6.89 3.79 11.80
N VAL A 45 5.95 4.32 11.04
CA VAL A 45 4.52 4.27 11.35
C VAL A 45 3.80 3.43 10.30
N LEU A 46 2.93 2.54 10.74
CA LEU A 46 1.96 1.83 9.92
C LEU A 46 0.55 2.26 10.30
N LEU A 47 -0.27 2.53 9.30
CA LEU A 47 -1.67 2.90 9.48
C LEU A 47 -2.54 2.03 8.59
N ALA A 48 -3.58 1.44 9.15
CA ALA A 48 -4.45 0.56 8.40
C ALA A 48 -5.93 0.87 8.62
N LEU A 49 -6.67 0.90 7.50
CA LEU A 49 -8.12 1.00 7.52
C LEU A 49 -8.72 -0.39 7.69
N LYS A 50 -9.35 -0.66 8.83
CA LYS A 50 -10.11 -1.88 9.11
C LYS A 50 -11.51 -1.77 8.51
N ARG A 51 -12.03 -2.90 8.02
CA ARG A 51 -13.42 -3.03 7.58
C ARG A 51 -14.17 -3.93 8.54
N SER A 52 -15.44 -3.63 8.74
CA SER A 52 -16.41 -4.53 9.35
C SER A 52 -17.39 -5.01 8.28
N SER A 53 -17.85 -6.26 8.38
CA SER A 53 -18.85 -6.84 7.48
C SER A 53 -20.29 -6.42 7.83
N GLY A 54 -20.48 -5.75 8.97
CA GLY A 54 -21.78 -5.25 9.44
C GLY A 54 -21.70 -4.76 10.88
N GLU A 55 -22.75 -4.13 11.40
CA GLU A 55 -22.76 -3.52 12.73
C GLU A 55 -22.47 -4.50 13.88
N LEU A 56 -22.90 -5.75 13.71
CA LEU A 56 -22.67 -6.81 14.71
C LEU A 56 -21.31 -7.50 14.58
N ALA A 57 -20.53 -7.17 13.55
CA ALA A 57 -19.25 -7.82 13.31
C ALA A 57 -18.09 -7.01 13.88
N SER A 58 -17.11 -7.73 14.44
CA SER A 58 -15.85 -7.13 14.85
C SER A 58 -15.03 -6.69 13.64
N TYR A 59 -14.28 -5.60 13.79
CA TYR A 59 -13.32 -5.17 12.79
C TYR A 59 -12.19 -6.17 12.61
N GLN A 60 -11.88 -6.49 11.35
CA GLN A 60 -10.76 -7.39 11.05
C GLN A 60 -9.42 -6.70 11.28
N LYS A 61 -8.54 -7.31 12.08
CA LYS A 61 -7.19 -6.82 12.33
C LYS A 61 -6.34 -6.83 11.07
N LYS A 62 -5.56 -5.78 10.89
CA LYS A 62 -4.69 -5.57 9.72
C LYS A 62 -3.22 -5.35 10.04
N LEU A 63 -2.94 -4.93 11.27
CA LEU A 63 -1.58 -4.85 11.79
C LEU A 63 -1.29 -6.09 12.61
N ILE A 64 -0.12 -6.66 12.43
CA ILE A 64 0.32 -7.88 13.10
C ILE A 64 1.73 -7.65 13.63
N LYS A 65 1.91 -7.74 14.95
CA LYS A 65 3.23 -7.76 15.58
C LYS A 65 3.96 -9.06 15.22
N ILE A 66 5.18 -8.93 14.71
CA ILE A 66 6.06 -10.06 14.37
C ILE A 66 7.07 -10.28 15.48
N ASP A 67 7.72 -9.22 15.92
CA ASP A 67 8.69 -9.23 17.01
C ASP A 67 8.67 -7.87 17.73
N ASP A 68 9.47 -7.69 18.77
CA ASP A 68 9.53 -6.42 19.52
C ASP A 68 10.03 -5.25 18.68
N HIS A 69 10.82 -5.48 17.66
CA HIS A 69 11.35 -4.44 16.79
C HIS A 69 10.70 -4.42 15.41
N MET A 70 9.60 -5.18 15.20
CA MET A 70 9.04 -5.41 13.86
C MET A 70 7.55 -5.72 13.87
N GLY A 71 6.83 -5.14 12.92
CA GLY A 71 5.45 -5.46 12.63
C GLY A 71 5.13 -5.37 11.15
N ILE A 72 3.93 -5.83 10.79
CA ILE A 72 3.46 -5.80 9.42
C ILE A 72 2.06 -5.22 9.31
N GLY A 73 1.80 -4.52 8.22
CA GLY A 73 0.48 -4.16 7.72
C GLY A 73 0.15 -4.97 6.48
N ILE A 74 -1.10 -5.41 6.35
CA ILE A 74 -1.50 -6.35 5.29
C ILE A 74 -2.56 -5.75 4.36
N ALA A 75 -2.54 -6.11 3.08
CA ALA A 75 -3.66 -5.89 2.16
C ALA A 75 -3.83 -7.10 1.23
N GLY A 76 -5.07 -7.55 1.04
CA GLY A 76 -5.39 -8.76 0.28
C GLY A 76 -5.88 -9.90 1.17
N LEU A 77 -5.52 -11.14 0.84
CA LEU A 77 -5.98 -12.35 1.51
C LEU A 77 -5.35 -12.52 2.90
N THR A 78 -6.18 -12.47 3.94
CA THR A 78 -5.74 -12.56 5.34
C THR A 78 -5.28 -13.96 5.74
N SER A 79 -5.74 -15.00 5.03
CA SER A 79 -5.23 -16.37 5.19
C SER A 79 -3.75 -16.46 4.82
N ASP A 80 -3.37 -15.87 3.69
CA ASP A 80 -1.98 -15.83 3.23
C ASP A 80 -1.11 -14.96 4.15
N ALA A 81 -1.66 -13.83 4.61
CA ALA A 81 -1.01 -13.01 5.64
C ALA A 81 -0.70 -13.80 6.92
N ARG A 82 -1.60 -14.69 7.34
CA ARG A 82 -1.40 -15.53 8.53
C ARG A 82 -0.27 -16.54 8.32
N VAL A 83 -0.16 -17.13 7.13
CA VAL A 83 0.95 -18.04 6.79
C VAL A 83 2.29 -17.29 6.82
N LEU A 84 2.35 -16.12 6.19
CA LEU A 84 3.58 -15.32 6.12
C LEU A 84 3.98 -14.77 7.50
N SER A 85 3.03 -14.24 8.29
CA SER A 85 3.33 -13.74 9.65
C SER A 85 3.82 -14.84 10.59
N ASN A 86 3.28 -16.05 10.52
CA ASN A 86 3.77 -17.18 11.30
C ASN A 86 5.19 -17.59 10.88
N PHE A 87 5.46 -17.59 9.57
CA PHE A 87 6.82 -17.80 9.05
C PHE A 87 7.79 -16.74 9.59
N MET A 88 7.41 -15.45 9.52
CA MET A 88 8.23 -14.35 10.03
C MET A 88 8.52 -14.46 11.52
N ARG A 89 7.50 -14.79 12.33
CA ARG A 89 7.67 -15.02 13.78
C ARG A 89 8.65 -16.16 14.06
N THR A 90 8.55 -17.24 13.29
CA THR A 90 9.44 -18.40 13.44
C THR A 90 10.89 -18.03 13.14
N GLU A 91 11.14 -17.31 12.04
CA GLU A 91 12.48 -16.84 11.69
C GLU A 91 13.03 -15.81 12.69
N ALA A 92 12.20 -14.89 13.19
CA ALA A 92 12.60 -13.92 14.22
C ALA A 92 13.00 -14.62 15.53
N MET A 93 12.17 -15.55 16.02
CA MET A 93 12.48 -16.36 17.21
C MET A 93 13.75 -17.20 17.01
N LYS A 94 13.94 -17.78 15.82
CA LYS A 94 15.14 -18.54 15.49
C LYS A 94 16.41 -17.69 15.55
N SER A 95 16.36 -16.45 15.07
CA SER A 95 17.49 -15.53 15.17
C SER A 95 17.85 -15.23 16.62
N LYS A 96 16.84 -14.90 17.45
CA LYS A 96 17.04 -14.66 18.88
C LYS A 96 17.62 -15.89 19.58
N MET A 97 17.12 -17.09 19.27
CA MET A 97 17.59 -18.33 19.89
C MET A 97 19.03 -18.72 19.47
N LEU A 98 19.39 -18.54 18.20
CA LEU A 98 20.69 -18.99 17.68
C LEU A 98 21.81 -17.95 17.86
N TYR A 99 21.47 -16.67 17.80
CA TYR A 99 22.45 -15.59 17.71
C TYR A 99 22.29 -14.53 18.80
N ASP A 100 21.32 -14.68 19.70
CA ASP A 100 21.00 -13.72 20.77
C ASP A 100 20.82 -12.28 20.25
N ARG A 101 20.26 -12.13 19.05
CA ARG A 101 20.01 -10.83 18.43
C ARG A 101 18.70 -10.77 17.65
N PRO A 102 18.04 -9.59 17.61
CA PRO A 102 16.92 -9.34 16.72
C PRO A 102 17.28 -9.64 15.26
N LEU A 103 16.33 -10.16 14.51
CA LEU A 103 16.50 -10.46 13.08
C LEU A 103 16.53 -9.15 12.27
N PRO A 104 17.58 -8.85 11.48
CA PRO A 104 17.60 -7.66 10.62
C PRO A 104 16.40 -7.63 9.67
N VAL A 105 15.79 -6.46 9.47
CA VAL A 105 14.52 -6.32 8.73
C VAL A 105 14.70 -6.75 7.28
N GLN A 106 15.81 -6.34 6.66
CA GLN A 106 16.13 -6.71 5.29
C GLN A 106 16.23 -8.24 5.10
N ARG A 107 16.77 -8.96 6.09
CA ARG A 107 16.94 -10.42 6.00
C ARG A 107 15.60 -11.15 5.96
N ILE A 108 14.65 -10.76 6.82
CA ILE A 108 13.34 -11.43 6.81
C ILE A 108 12.56 -11.12 5.54
N VAL A 109 12.66 -9.89 5.04
CA VAL A 109 11.96 -9.47 3.84
C VAL A 109 12.47 -10.26 2.63
N HIS A 110 13.79 -10.43 2.46
CA HIS A 110 14.33 -11.30 1.40
C HIS A 110 13.87 -12.75 1.54
N ALA A 111 13.82 -13.30 2.76
CA ALA A 111 13.32 -14.64 3.00
C ALA A 111 11.82 -14.78 2.62
N ILE A 112 11.01 -13.73 2.78
CA ILE A 112 9.63 -13.68 2.28
C ILE A 112 9.61 -13.68 0.76
N GLY A 113 10.48 -12.89 0.12
CA GLY A 113 10.62 -12.85 -1.34
C GLY A 113 10.91 -14.22 -1.94
N ASP A 114 11.92 -14.90 -1.40
CA ASP A 114 12.28 -16.27 -1.80
C ASP A 114 11.12 -17.24 -1.60
N LYS A 115 10.45 -17.15 -0.44
CA LYS A 115 9.27 -17.98 -0.14
C LYS A 115 8.10 -17.71 -1.08
N ALA A 116 7.88 -16.46 -1.49
CA ALA A 116 6.84 -16.06 -2.43
C ALA A 116 7.17 -16.50 -3.86
N GLN A 117 8.44 -16.36 -4.26
CA GLN A 117 8.93 -16.73 -5.58
C GLN A 117 8.73 -18.22 -5.89
N ILE A 118 8.92 -19.11 -4.92
CA ILE A 118 8.67 -20.55 -5.10
C ILE A 118 7.22 -20.79 -5.55
N ASN A 119 6.27 -20.02 -5.02
CA ASN A 119 4.85 -20.14 -5.32
C ASN A 119 4.44 -19.51 -6.67
N THR A 120 5.35 -18.80 -7.37
CA THR A 120 5.12 -18.27 -8.71
C THR A 120 5.70 -19.13 -9.82
N GLN A 121 6.45 -20.19 -9.48
CA GLN A 121 7.15 -21.04 -10.45
C GLN A 121 6.84 -22.53 -10.34
N GLN A 122 6.22 -22.98 -9.25
CA GLN A 122 5.87 -24.39 -9.06
C GLN A 122 4.42 -24.69 -9.47
N TYR A 123 4.26 -25.66 -10.37
CA TYR A 123 2.96 -26.18 -10.78
C TYR A 123 2.13 -26.64 -9.57
N GLY A 124 0.82 -26.37 -9.61
CA GLY A 124 -0.11 -26.75 -8.53
C GLY A 124 0.01 -25.89 -7.26
N ARG A 125 0.87 -24.86 -7.26
CA ARG A 125 0.87 -23.80 -6.24
C ARG A 125 0.25 -22.53 -6.81
N ARG A 126 -0.18 -21.64 -5.92
CA ARG A 126 -0.64 -20.30 -6.28
C ARG A 126 0.22 -19.23 -5.58
N PRO A 127 0.39 -18.05 -6.20
CA PRO A 127 1.04 -16.92 -5.54
C PRO A 127 0.24 -16.52 -4.29
N TYR A 128 0.92 -15.92 -3.33
CA TYR A 128 0.24 -15.34 -2.17
C TYR A 128 -0.59 -14.14 -2.64
N GLY A 129 -1.89 -14.10 -2.34
CA GLY A 129 -2.78 -13.00 -2.71
C GLY A 129 -2.73 -11.84 -1.72
N VAL A 130 -1.56 -11.54 -1.14
CA VAL A 130 -1.39 -10.53 -0.09
C VAL A 130 -0.15 -9.69 -0.36
N GLY A 131 -0.29 -8.37 -0.20
CA GLY A 131 0.81 -7.43 -0.08
C GLY A 131 1.08 -7.13 1.39
N LEU A 132 2.35 -7.05 1.76
CA LEU A 132 2.79 -6.71 3.11
C LEU A 132 3.54 -5.38 3.09
N LEU A 133 3.22 -4.51 4.05
CA LEU A 133 4.13 -3.45 4.48
C LEU A 133 4.83 -3.95 5.75
N VAL A 134 6.15 -4.11 5.70
CA VAL A 134 6.96 -4.53 6.83
C VAL A 134 7.62 -3.30 7.43
N SER A 135 7.29 -2.98 8.67
CA SER A 135 7.96 -1.94 9.45
C SER A 135 8.87 -2.59 10.48
N GLY A 136 10.08 -2.06 10.62
CA GLY A 136 10.95 -2.47 11.70
C GLY A 136 12.02 -1.43 12.00
N TYR A 137 12.66 -1.59 13.15
CA TYR A 137 13.81 -0.79 13.55
C TYR A 137 14.93 -1.74 13.94
N ASP A 138 16.06 -1.71 13.24
CA ASP A 138 17.22 -2.53 13.58
C ASP A 138 18.47 -1.65 13.77
N GLU A 139 19.65 -2.27 13.83
CA GLU A 139 20.92 -1.58 14.03
C GLU A 139 21.20 -0.52 12.95
N THR A 140 20.66 -0.70 11.74
CA THR A 140 20.80 0.25 10.63
C THR A 140 19.73 1.35 10.62
N GLY A 141 18.75 1.27 11.52
CA GLY A 141 17.75 2.29 11.75
C GLY A 141 16.33 1.86 11.37
N PRO A 142 15.45 2.81 11.04
CA PRO A 142 14.05 2.53 10.68
C PRO A 142 13.92 2.06 9.23
N HIS A 143 13.19 0.96 9.03
CA HIS A 143 12.96 0.35 7.73
C HIS A 143 11.47 0.20 7.41
N LEU A 144 11.13 0.48 6.15
CA LEU A 144 9.80 0.23 5.60
C LEU A 144 9.96 -0.50 4.26
N PHE A 145 9.48 -1.74 4.20
CA PHE A 145 9.52 -2.56 2.98
C PHE A 145 8.11 -2.88 2.49
N GLU A 146 7.93 -2.89 1.17
CA GLU A 146 6.79 -3.53 0.51
C GLU A 146 7.19 -4.92 0.02
N CYS A 147 6.39 -5.94 0.36
CA CYS A 147 6.47 -7.27 -0.24
C CYS A 147 5.24 -7.50 -1.12
N SER A 148 5.45 -7.69 -2.42
CA SER A 148 4.38 -7.97 -3.39
C SER A 148 4.20 -9.48 -3.64
N PRO A 149 2.99 -9.94 -4.00
CA PRO A 149 2.72 -11.29 -4.52
C PRO A 149 3.66 -11.79 -5.62
N SER A 150 4.23 -10.88 -6.40
CA SER A 150 5.19 -11.20 -7.47
C SER A 150 6.56 -11.66 -6.96
N GLY A 151 6.82 -11.57 -5.65
CA GLY A 151 8.14 -11.79 -5.06
C GLY A 151 9.04 -10.55 -5.13
N THR A 152 8.55 -9.43 -5.66
CA THR A 152 9.30 -8.17 -5.67
C THR A 152 9.26 -7.52 -4.29
N ILE A 153 10.40 -6.98 -3.89
CA ILE A 153 10.63 -6.31 -2.61
C ILE A 153 11.24 -4.96 -2.90
N PHE A 154 10.69 -3.92 -2.27
CA PHE A 154 11.23 -2.57 -2.34
C PHE A 154 11.24 -1.92 -0.97
N GLU A 155 12.31 -1.18 -0.69
CA GLU A 155 12.39 -0.30 0.48
C GLU A 155 11.85 1.08 0.13
N TYR A 156 11.06 1.68 1.01
CA TYR A 156 10.37 2.94 0.76
C TYR A 156 10.58 3.95 1.89
N HIS A 157 10.50 5.25 1.54
CA HIS A 157 10.32 6.33 2.52
C HIS A 157 8.86 6.37 3.01
N ALA A 158 7.92 6.16 2.08
CA ALA A 158 6.52 5.96 2.38
C ALA A 158 5.88 5.13 1.26
N MET A 159 4.87 4.32 1.60
CA MET A 159 4.14 3.49 0.66
C MET A 159 2.69 3.28 1.11
N SER A 160 1.79 3.11 0.14
CA SER A 160 0.40 2.73 0.36
C SER A 160 0.00 1.54 -0.50
N ILE A 161 -0.61 0.53 0.11
CA ILE A 161 -1.15 -0.66 -0.56
C ILE A 161 -2.64 -0.82 -0.27
N GLY A 162 -3.34 -1.59 -1.10
CA GLY A 162 -4.77 -1.83 -0.98
C GLY A 162 -5.66 -0.86 -1.76
N ALA A 163 -6.95 -0.89 -1.45
CA ALA A 163 -7.98 -0.17 -2.19
C ALA A 163 -7.80 1.35 -2.10
N ARG A 164 -7.88 2.02 -3.25
CA ARG A 164 -7.74 3.49 -3.39
C ARG A 164 -6.42 4.03 -2.83
N SER A 165 -5.36 3.20 -2.84
CA SER A 165 -4.03 3.61 -2.38
C SER A 165 -3.42 4.72 -3.23
N GLN A 166 -3.83 4.89 -4.50
CA GLN A 166 -3.29 5.93 -5.37
C GLN A 166 -3.47 7.35 -4.80
N SER A 167 -4.61 7.64 -4.18
CA SER A 167 -4.86 8.94 -3.54
C SER A 167 -3.91 9.19 -2.38
N ALA A 168 -3.66 8.16 -1.56
CA ALA A 168 -2.64 8.22 -0.50
C ALA A 168 -1.24 8.40 -1.08
N LYS A 169 -0.88 7.69 -2.15
CA LYS A 169 0.44 7.84 -2.80
C LYS A 169 0.68 9.27 -3.27
N THR A 170 -0.30 9.90 -3.91
CA THR A 170 -0.20 11.31 -4.32
C THR A 170 0.02 12.24 -3.13
N TYR A 171 -0.65 12.01 -2.00
CA TYR A 171 -0.37 12.79 -0.78
C TYR A 171 1.06 12.56 -0.29
N LEU A 172 1.49 11.31 -0.20
CA LEU A 172 2.83 10.95 0.30
C LEU A 172 3.94 11.52 -0.59
N GLU A 173 3.80 11.44 -1.92
CA GLU A 173 4.74 12.00 -2.91
C GLU A 173 4.88 13.53 -2.80
N ASN A 174 3.82 14.23 -2.40
CA ASN A 174 3.88 15.69 -2.24
C ASN A 174 4.50 16.12 -0.90
N ASN A 175 4.63 15.22 0.07
CA ASN A 175 5.05 15.55 1.43
C ASN A 175 6.30 14.78 1.89
N PHE A 176 6.86 13.86 1.09
CA PHE A 176 7.89 12.93 1.58
C PHE A 176 9.17 13.61 2.09
N ASP A 177 9.51 14.79 1.56
CA ASP A 177 10.66 15.57 2.00
C ASP A 177 10.56 15.98 3.48
N SER A 178 9.34 16.15 4.02
CA SER A 178 9.15 16.51 5.44
C SER A 178 9.31 15.33 6.40
N PHE A 179 9.27 14.08 5.91
CA PHE A 179 9.18 12.90 6.79
C PHE A 179 10.48 12.62 7.55
N SER A 180 11.63 12.86 6.94
CA SER A 180 12.94 12.46 7.50
C SER A 180 13.19 13.02 8.90
N ASN A 181 12.82 14.28 9.13
CA ASN A 181 13.01 15.00 10.39
C ASN A 181 11.70 15.21 11.18
N ALA A 182 10.60 14.61 10.74
CA ALA A 182 9.32 14.74 11.42
C ALA A 182 9.36 14.07 12.80
N SER A 183 8.73 14.73 13.78
CA SER A 183 8.42 14.10 15.05
C SER A 183 7.45 12.93 14.86
N LEU A 184 7.34 12.05 15.88
CA LEU A 184 6.41 10.93 15.83
C LEU A 184 4.96 11.38 15.57
N GLU A 185 4.52 12.46 16.23
CA GLU A 185 3.15 12.97 16.09
C GLU A 185 2.90 13.56 14.71
N GLU A 186 3.85 14.30 14.15
CA GLU A 186 3.76 14.83 12.78
C GLU A 186 3.75 13.70 11.74
N LEU A 187 4.57 12.66 11.94
CA LEU A 187 4.60 11.49 11.08
C LEU A 187 3.27 10.74 11.13
N VAL A 188 2.69 10.54 12.32
CA VAL A 188 1.36 9.94 12.46
C VAL A 188 0.28 10.81 11.78
N ARG A 189 0.33 12.14 11.94
CA ARG A 189 -0.61 13.07 11.29
C ARG A 189 -0.53 12.97 9.76
N HIS A 190 0.66 12.94 9.16
CA HIS A 190 0.84 12.75 7.72
C HIS A 190 0.25 11.42 7.25
N GLY A 191 0.53 10.33 7.98
CA GLY A 191 -0.02 9.03 7.66
C GLY A 191 -1.55 8.97 7.76
N LEU A 192 -2.14 9.63 8.78
CA LEU A 192 -3.59 9.72 8.97
C LEU A 192 -4.26 10.52 7.86
N GLN A 193 -3.65 11.64 7.44
CA GLN A 193 -4.11 12.44 6.31
C GLN A 193 -4.09 11.62 5.02
N ALA A 194 -3.00 10.90 4.76
CA ALA A 194 -2.90 9.99 3.61
C ALA A 194 -3.96 8.87 3.68
N LEU A 195 -4.24 8.32 4.87
CA LEU A 195 -5.24 7.27 5.05
C LEU A 195 -6.66 7.82 4.80
N ARG A 196 -6.94 9.04 5.25
CA ARG A 196 -8.21 9.72 5.03
C ARG A 196 -8.51 9.87 3.54
N ASP A 197 -7.50 10.20 2.73
CA ASP A 197 -7.66 10.33 1.27
C ASP A 197 -8.01 9.00 0.57
N THR A 198 -7.88 7.86 1.26
CA THR A 198 -8.35 6.55 0.76
C THR A 198 -9.81 6.24 1.12
N LEU A 199 -10.49 7.08 1.89
CA LEU A 199 -11.89 6.88 2.26
C LEU A 199 -12.86 7.30 1.14
N GLN A 200 -14.11 6.85 1.28
CA GLN A 200 -15.22 7.39 0.49
C GLN A 200 -15.63 8.74 1.09
N GLN A 201 -16.28 9.60 0.30
CA GLN A 201 -16.58 10.98 0.69
C GLN A 201 -17.40 11.10 1.99
N ASP A 202 -18.21 10.09 2.32
CA ASP A 202 -19.10 10.10 3.49
C ASP A 202 -18.55 9.30 4.69
N LYS A 203 -17.26 8.94 4.66
CA LYS A 203 -16.63 8.16 5.73
C LYS A 203 -15.47 8.92 6.34
N GLU A 204 -15.37 8.82 7.66
CA GLU A 204 -14.30 9.40 8.45
C GLU A 204 -13.48 8.32 9.17
N LEU A 205 -12.26 8.69 9.57
CA LEU A 205 -11.44 7.84 10.43
C LEU A 205 -11.97 7.93 11.86
N ASN A 206 -12.07 6.79 12.53
CA ASN A 206 -12.47 6.69 13.93
C ASN A 206 -11.69 5.58 14.64
N ILE A 207 -11.86 5.51 15.96
CA ILE A 207 -11.16 4.54 16.83
C ILE A 207 -11.44 3.07 16.47
N GLN A 208 -12.56 2.79 15.81
CA GLN A 208 -12.97 1.43 15.46
C GLN A 208 -12.40 0.99 14.11
N ASN A 209 -12.38 1.89 13.12
CA ASN A 209 -11.96 1.59 11.76
C ASN A 209 -10.47 1.84 11.49
N THR A 210 -9.75 2.46 12.41
CA THR A 210 -8.33 2.78 12.24
C THR A 210 -7.46 1.96 13.19
N SER A 211 -6.25 1.65 12.75
CA SER A 211 -5.23 0.94 13.53
C SER A 211 -3.89 1.59 13.24
N LEU A 212 -3.13 1.89 14.29
CA LEU A 212 -1.83 2.55 14.23
C LEU A 212 -0.76 1.61 14.79
N GLY A 213 0.32 1.40 14.05
CA GLY A 213 1.50 0.65 14.47
C GLY A 213 2.69 1.58 14.52
N ILE A 214 3.45 1.58 15.62
CA ILE A 214 4.62 2.45 15.79
C ILE A 214 5.80 1.58 16.18
N VAL A 215 6.96 1.82 15.56
CA VAL A 215 8.26 1.27 15.98
C VAL A 215 9.34 2.30 15.74
N GLY A 216 10.37 2.34 16.57
CA GLY A 216 11.46 3.29 16.40
C GLY A 216 12.56 3.13 17.43
N LYS A 217 13.43 4.14 17.49
CA LYS A 217 14.57 4.16 18.42
C LYS A 217 14.08 4.09 19.87
N GLY A 218 14.37 2.98 20.56
CA GLY A 218 13.96 2.76 21.94
C GLY A 218 12.45 2.47 22.12
N THR A 219 11.69 2.37 21.03
CA THR A 219 10.25 2.13 21.04
C THR A 219 9.95 0.79 20.37
N PRO A 220 9.53 -0.24 21.11
CA PRO A 220 9.15 -1.51 20.51
C PRO A 220 7.90 -1.35 19.64
N PHE A 221 7.69 -2.29 18.71
CA PHE A 221 6.52 -2.31 17.85
C PHE A 221 5.25 -2.46 18.71
N GLU A 222 4.46 -1.40 18.74
CA GLU A 222 3.21 -1.30 19.46
C GLU A 222 2.06 -1.03 18.49
N ILE A 223 0.93 -1.72 18.70
CA ILE A 223 -0.31 -1.50 17.95
C ILE A 223 -1.27 -0.74 18.85
N ILE A 224 -1.63 0.47 18.44
CA ILE A 224 -2.54 1.39 19.12
C ILE A 224 -3.92 1.33 18.43
N GLU A 225 -4.93 0.92 19.20
CA GLU A 225 -6.33 0.81 18.78
C GLU A 225 -7.26 1.26 19.93
N GLY A 226 -8.53 1.54 19.62
CA GLY A 226 -9.52 1.94 20.63
C GLY A 226 -9.25 3.34 21.19
N ASP A 227 -9.52 3.54 22.46
CA ASP A 227 -9.51 4.87 23.09
C ASP A 227 -8.12 5.55 23.04
N ALA A 228 -7.05 4.75 23.10
CA ALA A 228 -5.67 5.26 23.00
C ALA A 228 -5.37 5.89 21.62
N LEU A 229 -6.13 5.52 20.58
CA LEU A 229 -5.98 6.09 19.25
C LEU A 229 -6.59 7.50 19.14
N GLN A 230 -7.52 7.86 20.03
CA GLN A 230 -8.23 9.14 19.98
C GLN A 230 -7.26 10.33 19.99
N LYS A 231 -6.23 10.27 20.85
CA LYS A 231 -5.18 11.29 20.93
C LYS A 231 -4.54 11.61 19.56
N TYR A 232 -4.38 10.60 18.72
CA TYR A 232 -3.75 10.73 17.40
C TYR A 232 -4.75 11.17 16.34
N LEU A 233 -6.01 10.76 16.46
CA LEU A 233 -7.08 11.23 15.59
C LEU A 233 -7.33 12.73 15.79
N ASP A 234 -7.23 13.22 17.01
CA ASP A 234 -7.38 14.65 17.33
C ASP A 234 -6.30 15.52 16.64
N LEU A 235 -5.14 14.94 16.29
CA LEU A 235 -4.08 15.62 15.52
C LEU A 235 -4.49 15.97 14.08
N LEU A 236 -5.56 15.36 13.55
CA LEU A 236 -6.08 15.72 12.23
C LEU A 236 -6.72 17.13 12.24
N GLY A 237 -7.29 17.57 13.36
CA GLY A 237 -7.95 18.87 13.53
C GLY A 237 -9.09 19.17 12.52
N ASP A 238 -9.80 20.28 12.72
CA ASP A 238 -10.79 20.80 11.76
C ASP A 238 -10.13 21.46 10.52
N ASP A 239 -8.81 21.66 10.54
CA ASP A 239 -8.04 22.49 9.59
C ASP A 239 -7.76 21.84 8.23
N VAL A 240 -8.46 20.76 7.88
CA VAL A 240 -8.33 20.15 6.54
C VAL A 240 -9.69 20.03 5.86
N GLY A 241 -10.46 21.10 5.93
CA GLY A 241 -11.52 21.40 4.98
C GLY A 241 -10.94 21.61 3.58
N ARG A 242 -11.28 20.70 2.66
CA ARG A 242 -11.21 20.85 1.19
C ARG A 242 -10.17 21.85 0.65
N VAL A 243 -8.92 21.42 0.47
CA VAL A 243 -8.12 21.91 -0.66
C VAL A 243 -8.16 20.85 -1.75
N ARG A 244 -9.33 20.67 -2.36
CA ARG A 244 -9.37 20.19 -3.74
C ARG A 244 -9.08 21.41 -4.60
N ARG A 245 -7.91 21.42 -5.23
CA ARG A 245 -7.57 22.33 -6.34
C ARG A 245 -8.77 22.34 -7.30
N GLY A 246 -9.47 23.47 -7.36
CA GLY A 246 -10.48 23.70 -8.39
C GLY A 246 -9.80 23.58 -9.74
N GLY A 247 -10.32 22.69 -10.59
CA GLY A 247 -10.13 22.85 -12.02
C GLY A 247 -10.95 24.07 -12.41
N ASP A 248 -10.27 25.19 -12.64
CA ASP A 248 -10.86 26.29 -13.40
C ASP A 248 -11.02 25.80 -14.84
N ASP A 249 -12.18 25.22 -15.13
CA ASP A 249 -12.75 25.21 -16.48
C ASP A 249 -13.12 26.67 -16.81
N ALA A 250 -12.12 27.45 -17.16
CA ALA A 250 -12.32 28.68 -17.92
C ALA A 250 -12.60 28.26 -19.37
N SER A 251 -13.87 28.03 -19.65
CA SER A 251 -14.43 27.94 -20.99
C SER A 251 -14.19 29.26 -21.74
N THR A 252 -13.14 29.33 -22.55
CA THR A 252 -13.07 30.31 -23.64
C THR A 252 -13.77 29.71 -24.86
N SER A 253 -15.08 29.98 -24.93
CA SER A 253 -15.85 29.89 -26.17
C SER A 253 -15.25 30.83 -27.21
N VAL A 254 -14.63 30.25 -28.25
CA VAL A 254 -14.37 30.98 -29.48
C VAL A 254 -15.39 30.48 -30.50
N ASP A 255 -16.33 31.37 -30.80
CA ASP A 255 -17.33 31.25 -31.84
C ASP A 255 -16.72 30.88 -33.20
N GLN A 256 -17.26 29.84 -33.84
CA GLN A 256 -17.28 29.77 -35.30
C GLN A 256 -18.70 29.54 -35.76
N ALA A 257 -19.36 30.67 -36.03
CA ALA A 257 -20.56 30.73 -36.84
C ALA A 257 -20.22 30.36 -38.29
N SER A 258 -21.06 29.49 -38.84
CA SER A 258 -21.12 29.09 -40.24
C SER A 258 -21.37 30.28 -41.17
N THR A 259 -20.54 30.41 -42.22
CA THR A 259 -20.91 31.12 -43.45
C THR A 259 -20.65 30.23 -44.64
N THR A 260 -21.76 29.85 -45.28
CA THR A 260 -21.86 29.33 -46.64
C THR A 260 -21.26 30.28 -47.68
N GLY A 261 -20.55 29.73 -48.66
CA GLY A 261 -20.14 30.44 -49.87
C GLY A 261 -19.46 29.50 -50.87
N GLN A 262 -20.19 29.16 -51.94
CA GLN A 262 -19.68 28.54 -53.17
C GLN A 262 -18.71 29.50 -53.89
N ASP A 263 -17.61 29.00 -54.44
CA ASP A 263 -17.36 28.94 -55.89
C ASP A 263 -15.94 28.47 -56.23
N ASP A 264 -15.89 27.48 -57.12
CA ASP A 264 -14.97 27.28 -58.25
C ASP A 264 -13.53 27.79 -58.18
N THR A 265 -12.54 26.90 -58.35
CA THR A 265 -11.87 26.69 -59.66
C THR A 265 -10.61 25.80 -59.58
N VAL A 266 -10.56 24.87 -60.54
CA VAL A 266 -9.41 24.43 -61.36
C VAL A 266 -8.45 23.34 -60.81
N ALA A 267 -8.53 22.23 -61.55
CA ALA A 267 -7.62 21.11 -61.73
C ALA A 267 -6.11 21.43 -61.80
N MET A 268 -5.30 20.47 -61.34
CA MET A 268 -4.12 20.04 -62.08
C MET A 268 -3.78 18.58 -61.74
N ASP A 269 -3.87 17.73 -62.77
CA ASP A 269 -3.24 16.42 -62.86
C ASP A 269 -1.74 16.50 -62.57
N THR A 270 -1.15 15.45 -62.00
CA THR A 270 -0.18 14.62 -62.73
C THR A 270 0.21 13.36 -61.95
N ASP A 271 0.23 12.27 -62.71
CA ASP A 271 0.61 10.90 -62.38
C ASP A 271 2.03 10.75 -61.82
N ASN A 272 2.20 9.82 -60.86
CA ASN A 272 2.91 8.53 -61.07
C ASN A 272 2.76 7.61 -59.86
#